data_AF-A0A315ETZ4-F1
#
_entry.id   AF-A0A315ETZ4-F1
#
_cell.length_a   1.000
_cell.length_b   1.000
_cell.length_c   1.000
_cell.angle_alpha   90.00
_cell.angle_beta   90.00
_cell.angle_gamma   90.00
#
_symmetry.space_group_name_H-M   'P 1'
#
loop_
_entity.id
_entity.type
_entity.pdbx_description
1 polymer ?
#
loop_
_entity_poly.entity_id
_entity_poly.type
_entity_poly.pdbx_seq_one_letter_code
_entity_poly.pdbx_strand_id
1 'polypeptide(L)'
;MTETIDILRKEVAVMRDEFRELKQSYLDTNRRYADTLLMLRGLTQHATESAEQAAKAAEFSAICSEKCLDIAKQAASVPMLEAAEGAARAATSAAESAIQSAASAASAAAAAALAVANHAEDASAQGSSVAADASKKAAAFAAQAVLMSNKAAEYARSARDDKPTP
;
A
#
# COMPACT_ATOMS: atom_id res chain seq x y z
N MET A 1 67.69 -25.93 -6.13
CA MET A 1 67.22 -25.04 -5.03
C MET A 1 66.83 -23.66 -5.54
N THR A 2 67.66 -22.96 -6.31
CA THR A 2 67.36 -21.60 -6.79
C THR A 2 66.12 -21.52 -7.69
N GLU A 3 65.98 -22.46 -8.63
CA GLU A 3 64.83 -22.53 -9.55
C GLU A 3 63.49 -22.74 -8.83
N THR A 4 63.47 -23.59 -7.80
CA THR A 4 62.29 -23.80 -6.94
C THR A 4 61.92 -22.53 -6.16
N ILE A 5 62.93 -21.78 -5.69
CA ILE A 5 62.71 -20.49 -5.00
C ILE A 5 62.13 -19.45 -5.98
N ASP A 6 62.58 -19.43 -7.22
CA ASP A 6 62.04 -18.52 -8.24
C ASP A 6 60.62 -18.86 -8.67
N ILE A 7 60.28 -20.16 -8.78
CA ILE A 7 58.91 -20.62 -9.01
C ILE A 7 58.01 -20.19 -7.83
N LEU A 8 58.43 -20.45 -6.58
CA LEU A 8 57.68 -20.04 -5.40
C LEU A 8 57.47 -18.52 -5.33
N ARG A 9 58.47 -17.71 -5.71
CA ARG A 9 58.33 -16.25 -5.75
C ARG A 9 57.31 -15.79 -6.79
N LYS A 10 57.25 -16.48 -7.95
CA LYS A 10 56.24 -16.22 -8.98
C LYS A 10 54.84 -16.56 -8.49
N GLU A 11 54.66 -17.74 -7.89
CA GLU A 11 53.36 -18.15 -7.31
C GLU A 11 52.89 -17.19 -6.22
N VAL A 12 53.79 -16.74 -5.33
CA VAL A 12 53.45 -15.73 -4.30
C VAL A 12 53.09 -14.38 -4.92
N ALA A 13 53.69 -14.00 -6.04
CA ALA A 13 53.33 -12.78 -6.76
C ALA A 13 51.91 -12.89 -7.35
N VAL A 14 51.58 -14.00 -8.00
CA VAL A 14 50.24 -14.28 -8.53
C VAL A 14 49.20 -14.26 -7.41
N MET A 15 49.44 -14.96 -6.31
CA MET A 15 48.51 -14.97 -5.16
C MET A 15 48.30 -13.57 -4.56
N ARG A 16 49.34 -12.71 -4.55
CA ARG A 16 49.20 -11.32 -4.07
C ARG A 16 48.34 -10.47 -4.99
N ASP A 17 48.44 -10.69 -6.29
CA ASP A 17 47.63 -9.98 -7.28
C ASP A 17 46.17 -10.46 -7.22
N GLU A 18 45.92 -11.77 -7.18
CA GLU A 18 44.57 -12.33 -6.97
C GLU A 18 43.95 -11.83 -5.65
N PHE A 19 44.73 -11.76 -4.57
CA PHE A 19 44.25 -11.22 -3.29
C PHE A 19 43.92 -9.73 -3.39
N ARG A 20 44.69 -8.95 -4.17
CA ARG A 20 44.41 -7.54 -4.41
C ARG A 20 43.11 -7.38 -5.19
N GLU A 21 42.91 -8.18 -6.23
CA GLU A 21 41.68 -8.21 -7.03
C GLU A 21 40.46 -8.63 -6.20
N LEU A 22 40.59 -9.68 -5.38
CA LEU A 22 39.53 -10.13 -4.50
C LEU A 22 39.16 -9.05 -3.47
N LYS A 23 40.16 -8.39 -2.87
CA LYS A 23 39.92 -7.28 -1.95
C LYS A 23 39.20 -6.13 -2.65
N GLN A 24 39.59 -5.79 -3.88
CA GLN A 24 38.94 -4.75 -4.66
C GLN A 24 37.49 -5.12 -4.99
N SER A 25 37.24 -6.34 -5.45
CA SER A 25 35.89 -6.86 -5.73
C SER A 25 35.00 -6.88 -4.48
N TYR A 26 35.56 -7.24 -3.32
CA TYR A 26 34.83 -7.19 -2.06
C TYR A 26 34.44 -5.76 -1.68
N LEU A 27 35.37 -4.80 -1.80
CA LEU A 27 35.08 -3.38 -1.52
C LEU A 27 34.02 -2.82 -2.47
N ASP A 28 34.09 -3.15 -3.76
CA ASP A 28 33.09 -2.73 -4.75
C ASP A 28 31.72 -3.35 -4.47
N THR A 29 31.67 -4.63 -4.12
CA THR A 29 30.43 -5.32 -3.73
C THR A 29 29.82 -4.69 -2.48
N ASN A 30 30.63 -4.43 -1.46
CA ASN A 30 30.17 -3.82 -0.22
C ASN A 30 29.62 -2.40 -0.45
N ARG A 31 30.25 -1.62 -1.34
CA ARG A 31 29.74 -0.31 -1.73
C ARG A 31 28.38 -0.40 -2.41
N ARG A 32 28.23 -1.29 -3.40
CA ARG A 32 26.94 -1.50 -4.09
C ARG A 32 25.85 -2.00 -3.15
N TYR A 33 26.23 -2.85 -2.20
CA TYR A 33 25.31 -3.33 -1.17
C TYR A 33 24.80 -2.16 -0.33
N ALA A 34 25.70 -1.32 0.20
CA ALA A 34 25.33 -0.12 0.96
C ALA A 34 24.42 0.83 0.16
N ASP A 35 24.72 1.08 -1.12
CA ASP A 35 23.88 1.92 -1.99
C ASP A 35 22.47 1.32 -2.18
N THR A 36 22.39 0.00 -2.35
CA THR A 36 21.11 -0.73 -2.49
C THR A 36 20.28 -0.65 -1.20
N LEU A 37 20.93 -0.74 -0.04
CA LEU A 37 20.26 -0.59 1.26
C LEU A 37 19.65 0.81 1.44
N LEU A 38 20.40 1.85 1.07
CA LEU A 38 19.89 3.23 1.11
C LEU A 38 18.68 3.41 0.18
N MET A 39 18.73 2.82 -1.02
CA MET A 39 17.61 2.85 -1.96
C MET A 39 16.38 2.11 -1.41
N LEU A 40 16.57 0.90 -0.85
CA LEU A 40 15.50 0.12 -0.23
C LEU A 40 14.84 0.87 0.92
N ARG A 41 15.61 1.56 1.76
CA ARG A 41 15.08 2.41 2.83
C ARG A 41 14.21 3.54 2.28
N GLY A 42 14.67 4.23 1.24
CA GLY A 42 13.88 5.28 0.57
C GLY A 42 12.59 4.75 -0.04
N LEU A 43 12.63 3.58 -0.69
CA LEU A 43 11.44 2.93 -1.24
C LEU A 43 10.46 2.50 -0.14
N THR A 44 10.96 1.98 0.99
CA THR A 44 10.12 1.59 2.13
C THR A 44 9.41 2.80 2.72
N GLN A 45 10.11 3.92 2.85
CA GLN A 45 9.51 5.16 3.32
C GLN A 45 8.41 5.64 2.36
N HIS A 46 8.68 5.69 1.06
CA HIS A 46 7.68 6.09 0.07
C HIS A 46 6.48 5.13 0.01
N ALA A 47 6.70 3.83 0.15
CA ALA A 47 5.63 2.85 0.23
C ALA A 47 4.75 3.07 1.48
N THR A 48 5.37 3.40 2.61
CA THR A 48 4.66 3.73 3.85
C THR A 48 3.81 5.00 3.69
N GLU A 49 4.39 6.07 3.17
CA GLU A 49 3.69 7.33 2.89
C GLU A 49 2.53 7.13 1.90
N SER A 50 2.74 6.31 0.87
CA SER A 50 1.71 5.96 -0.11
C SER A 50 0.56 5.17 0.53
N ALA A 51 0.86 4.23 1.43
CA ALA A 51 -0.16 3.47 2.18
C ALA A 51 -1.01 4.39 3.06
N GLU A 52 -0.40 5.37 3.75
CA GLU A 52 -1.11 6.35 4.56
C GLU A 52 -1.99 7.28 3.73
N GLN A 53 -1.50 7.76 2.59
CA GLN A 53 -2.29 8.60 1.69
C GLN A 53 -3.48 7.82 1.12
N ALA A 54 -3.28 6.56 0.72
CA ALA A 54 -4.35 5.69 0.26
C ALA A 54 -5.39 5.41 1.37
N ALA A 55 -4.96 5.27 2.62
CA ALA A 55 -5.86 5.13 3.76
C ALA A 55 -6.73 6.39 3.97
N LYS A 56 -6.15 7.59 3.85
CA LYS A 56 -6.89 8.86 3.90
C LYS A 56 -7.89 8.99 2.74
N ALA A 57 -7.51 8.55 1.53
CA ALA A 57 -8.44 8.52 0.40
C ALA A 57 -9.63 7.60 0.67
N ALA A 58 -9.39 6.41 1.23
CA ALA A 58 -10.45 5.49 1.65
C ALA A 58 -11.36 6.09 2.73
N GLU A 59 -10.78 6.80 3.70
CA GLU A 59 -11.53 7.53 4.74
C GLU A 59 -12.47 8.58 4.13
N PHE A 60 -11.97 9.43 3.23
CA PHE A 60 -12.80 10.44 2.56
C PHE A 60 -13.91 9.81 1.73
N SER A 61 -13.62 8.70 1.04
CA SER A 61 -14.62 7.94 0.30
C SER A 61 -15.71 7.36 1.23
N ALA A 62 -15.33 6.84 2.40
CA ALA A 62 -16.29 6.34 3.39
C ALA A 62 -17.19 7.44 3.94
N ILE A 63 -16.62 8.61 4.26
CA ILE A 63 -17.39 9.80 4.68
C ILE A 63 -18.36 10.24 3.58
N CYS A 64 -17.94 10.21 2.31
CA CYS A 64 -18.82 10.48 1.19
C CYS A 64 -19.97 9.47 1.10
N SER A 65 -19.71 8.17 1.23
CA SER A 65 -20.76 7.14 1.25
C SER A 65 -21.75 7.34 2.41
N GLU A 66 -21.28 7.76 3.58
CA GLU A 66 -22.14 8.10 4.73
C GLU A 66 -23.03 9.32 4.45
N LYS A 67 -22.48 10.40 3.88
CA LYS A 67 -23.28 11.57 3.49
C LYS A 67 -24.30 11.23 2.42
N CYS A 68 -23.94 10.40 1.44
CA CYS A 68 -24.87 9.91 0.42
C CYS A 68 -25.99 9.05 1.02
N LEU A 69 -25.70 8.25 2.05
CA LEU A 69 -26.70 7.50 2.81
C LEU A 69 -27.71 8.44 3.47
N ASP A 70 -27.24 9.49 4.15
CA ASP A 70 -28.13 10.46 4.81
C ASP A 70 -29.03 11.17 3.80
N ILE A 71 -28.47 11.56 2.66
CA ILE A 71 -29.25 12.16 1.56
C ILE A 71 -30.26 11.15 1.01
N ALA A 72 -29.88 9.89 0.79
CA ALA A 72 -30.80 8.86 0.32
C ALA A 72 -31.95 8.62 1.31
N LYS A 73 -31.65 8.60 2.61
CA LYS A 73 -32.65 8.46 3.68
C LYS A 73 -33.61 9.65 3.73
N GLN A 74 -33.10 10.88 3.64
CA GLN A 74 -33.93 12.09 3.62
C GLN A 74 -34.78 12.14 2.34
N ALA A 75 -34.18 11.84 1.19
CA ALA A 75 -34.88 11.79 -0.08
C ALA A 75 -35.94 10.68 -0.14
N ALA A 76 -35.77 9.58 0.59
CA ALA A 76 -36.76 8.51 0.73
C ALA A 76 -37.95 8.90 1.64
N SER A 77 -37.76 9.83 2.59
CA SER A 77 -38.84 10.33 3.46
C SER A 77 -39.82 11.29 2.77
N VAL A 78 -39.46 11.74 1.57
CA VAL A 78 -40.26 12.56 0.65
C VAL A 78 -40.43 11.72 -0.63
N PRO A 79 -41.47 11.86 -1.46
CA PRO A 79 -41.58 11.10 -2.72
C PRO A 79 -40.59 11.55 -3.82
N MET A 80 -39.31 11.78 -3.47
CA MET A 80 -38.21 12.21 -4.34
C MET A 80 -37.33 11.03 -4.77
N LEU A 81 -37.94 10.07 -5.46
CA LEU A 81 -37.35 8.77 -5.81
C LEU A 81 -36.05 8.89 -6.63
N GLU A 82 -36.01 9.81 -7.60
CA GLU A 82 -34.81 10.04 -8.43
C GLU A 82 -33.61 10.53 -7.59
N ALA A 83 -33.86 11.37 -6.58
CA ALA A 83 -32.82 11.86 -5.69
C ALA A 83 -32.29 10.75 -4.77
N ALA A 84 -33.18 9.88 -4.27
CA ALA A 84 -32.79 8.73 -3.46
C ALA A 84 -31.96 7.72 -4.28
N GLU A 85 -32.36 7.41 -5.52
CA GLU A 85 -31.59 6.55 -6.41
C GLU A 85 -30.24 7.16 -6.81
N GLY A 86 -30.22 8.47 -7.11
CA GLY A 86 -28.98 9.19 -7.41
C GLY A 86 -27.98 9.16 -6.25
N ALA A 87 -28.46 9.40 -5.04
CA ALA A 87 -27.66 9.33 -3.82
C ALA A 87 -27.14 7.92 -3.55
N ALA A 88 -27.98 6.89 -3.73
CA ALA A 88 -27.56 5.49 -3.60
C ALA A 88 -26.47 5.11 -4.60
N ARG A 89 -26.60 5.51 -5.88
CA ARG A 89 -25.56 5.28 -6.90
C ARG A 89 -24.25 5.99 -6.56
N ALA A 90 -24.32 7.24 -6.09
CA ALA A 90 -23.15 7.98 -5.65
C ALA A 90 -22.46 7.30 -4.45
N ALA A 91 -23.23 6.78 -3.49
CA ALA A 91 -22.70 6.01 -2.37
C ALA A 91 -21.95 4.76 -2.82
N THR A 92 -22.47 4.04 -3.84
CA THR A 92 -21.83 2.86 -4.43
C THR A 92 -20.50 3.22 -5.11
N SER A 93 -20.46 4.27 -5.93
CA SER A 93 -19.20 4.70 -6.58
C SER A 93 -18.16 5.19 -5.56
N ALA A 94 -18.60 5.84 -4.48
CA ALA A 94 -17.74 6.19 -3.37
C ALA A 94 -17.20 4.93 -2.65
N ALA A 95 -18.03 3.91 -2.44
CA ALA A 95 -17.58 2.64 -1.85
C ALA A 95 -16.57 1.90 -2.74
N GLU A 96 -16.78 1.87 -4.05
CA GLU A 96 -15.82 1.32 -5.02
C GLU A 96 -14.48 2.05 -4.97
N SER A 97 -14.51 3.37 -4.86
CA SER A 97 -13.31 4.21 -4.69
C SER A 97 -12.58 3.90 -3.39
N ALA A 98 -13.32 3.66 -2.30
CA ALA A 98 -12.75 3.27 -1.01
C ALA A 98 -12.07 1.89 -1.09
N ILE A 99 -12.70 0.92 -1.77
CA ILE A 99 -12.13 -0.42 -2.01
C ILE A 99 -10.84 -0.33 -2.80
N GLN A 100 -10.82 0.44 -3.90
CA GLN A 100 -9.63 0.61 -4.73
C GLN A 100 -8.49 1.30 -3.97
N SER A 101 -8.83 2.26 -3.12
CA SER A 101 -7.86 2.93 -2.23
C SER A 101 -7.31 1.95 -1.19
N ALA A 102 -8.15 1.10 -0.59
CA ALA A 102 -7.71 0.06 0.35
C ALA A 102 -6.80 -0.99 -0.31
N ALA A 103 -7.11 -1.40 -1.54
CA ALA A 103 -6.24 -2.29 -2.32
C ALA A 103 -4.87 -1.63 -2.60
N SER A 104 -4.85 -0.34 -2.93
CA SER A 104 -3.62 0.43 -3.13
C SER A 104 -2.79 0.51 -1.85
N ALA A 105 -3.43 0.77 -0.70
CA ALA A 105 -2.76 0.76 0.60
C ALA A 105 -2.18 -0.61 0.95
N ALA A 106 -2.91 -1.70 0.66
CA ALA A 106 -2.43 -3.07 0.87
C ALA A 106 -1.22 -3.42 0.00
N SER A 107 -1.23 -3.02 -1.28
CA SER A 107 -0.09 -3.20 -2.18
C SER A 107 1.16 -2.46 -1.69
N ALA A 108 0.98 -1.21 -1.25
CA ALA A 108 2.07 -0.41 -0.69
C ALA A 108 2.61 -0.99 0.63
N ALA A 109 1.73 -1.47 1.52
CA ALA A 109 2.13 -2.17 2.74
C ALA A 109 2.89 -3.48 2.46
N ALA A 110 2.48 -4.24 1.44
CA ALA A 110 3.19 -5.44 1.01
C ALA A 110 4.59 -5.11 0.46
N ALA A 111 4.73 -4.03 -0.32
CA ALA A 111 6.04 -3.55 -0.77
C ALA A 111 6.95 -3.17 0.42
N ALA A 112 6.42 -2.48 1.43
CA ALA A 112 7.16 -2.15 2.64
C ALA A 112 7.56 -3.42 3.43
N ALA A 113 6.67 -4.41 3.54
CA ALA A 113 6.96 -5.68 4.20
C ALA A 113 8.01 -6.52 3.45
N LEU A 114 7.96 -6.54 2.11
CA LEU A 114 8.98 -7.20 1.30
C LEU A 114 10.34 -6.54 1.45
N ALA A 115 10.40 -5.21 1.56
CA ALA A 115 11.64 -4.51 1.83
C ALA A 115 12.23 -4.90 3.19
N VAL A 116 11.41 -5.05 4.24
CA VAL A 116 11.84 -5.58 5.56
C VAL A 116 12.31 -7.04 5.49
N ALA A 117 11.58 -7.89 4.76
CA ALA A 117 11.96 -9.30 4.63
C ALA A 117 13.32 -9.49 3.95
N ASN A 118 13.68 -8.59 3.04
CA ASN A 118 14.99 -8.57 2.38
C ASN A 118 16.03 -7.74 3.16
N HIS A 119 15.63 -6.99 4.19
CA HIS A 119 16.50 -6.06 4.92
C HIS A 119 16.05 -5.81 6.37
N ALA A 120 16.80 -6.32 7.34
CA ALA A 120 16.52 -6.20 8.78
C ALA A 120 17.10 -4.90 9.39
N GLU A 121 16.54 -3.75 9.01
CA GLU A 121 16.78 -2.47 9.71
C GLU A 121 15.55 -2.07 10.54
N ASP A 122 15.78 -1.56 11.76
CA ASP A 122 14.71 -1.10 12.67
C ASP A 122 13.79 -0.05 12.03
N ALA A 123 14.37 0.87 11.23
CA ALA A 123 13.62 1.89 10.52
C ALA A 123 12.67 1.30 9.47
N SER A 124 13.09 0.24 8.77
CA SER A 124 12.25 -0.47 7.81
C SER A 124 11.14 -1.24 8.51
N ALA A 125 11.45 -1.88 9.66
CA ALA A 125 10.46 -2.60 10.47
C ALA A 125 9.36 -1.64 10.98
N GLN A 126 9.74 -0.45 11.45
CA GLN A 126 8.79 0.58 11.86
C GLN A 126 7.93 1.05 10.68
N GLY A 127 8.54 1.35 9.52
CA GLY A 127 7.81 1.77 8.32
C GLY A 127 6.79 0.72 7.86
N SER A 128 7.19 -0.56 7.82
CA SER A 128 6.28 -1.65 7.48
C SER A 128 5.13 -1.81 8.47
N SER A 129 5.38 -1.65 9.78
CA SER A 129 4.31 -1.64 10.79
C SER A 129 3.31 -0.51 10.56
N VAL A 130 3.79 0.70 10.29
CA VAL A 130 2.93 1.87 10.01
C VAL A 130 2.13 1.64 8.73
N ALA A 131 2.75 1.10 7.68
CA ALA A 131 2.08 0.79 6.43
C ALA A 131 1.00 -0.30 6.61
N ALA A 132 1.27 -1.33 7.42
CA ALA A 132 0.29 -2.36 7.76
C ALA A 132 -0.90 -1.80 8.54
N ASP A 133 -0.67 -0.91 9.50
CA ASP A 133 -1.73 -0.22 10.23
C ASP A 133 -2.57 0.69 9.31
N ALA A 134 -1.92 1.40 8.39
CA ALA A 134 -2.61 2.20 7.38
C ALA A 134 -3.49 1.33 6.47
N SER A 135 -2.97 0.19 6.01
CA SER A 135 -3.73 -0.78 5.22
C SER A 135 -4.94 -1.32 5.97
N LYS A 136 -4.78 -1.67 7.27
CA LYS A 136 -5.88 -2.11 8.13
C LYS A 136 -6.96 -1.03 8.28
N LYS A 137 -6.57 0.23 8.49
CA LYS A 137 -7.51 1.37 8.55
C LYS A 137 -8.25 1.54 7.23
N ALA A 138 -7.53 1.51 6.10
CA ALA A 138 -8.13 1.64 4.77
C ALA A 138 -9.17 0.54 4.50
N ALA A 139 -8.88 -0.71 4.89
CA ALA A 139 -9.80 -1.83 4.77
C ALA A 139 -11.06 -1.64 5.65
N ALA A 140 -10.91 -1.10 6.87
CA ALA A 140 -12.04 -0.79 7.73
C ALA A 140 -12.94 0.30 7.13
N PHE A 141 -12.35 1.36 6.56
CA PHE A 141 -13.11 2.40 5.87
C PHE A 141 -13.81 1.88 4.61
N ALA A 142 -13.17 1.02 3.82
CA ALA A 142 -13.80 0.38 2.67
C ALA A 142 -15.01 -0.48 3.10
N ALA A 143 -14.86 -1.27 4.18
CA ALA A 143 -15.97 -2.07 4.71
C ALA A 143 -17.13 -1.18 5.22
N GLN A 144 -16.81 -0.07 5.90
CA GLN A 144 -17.80 0.91 6.31
C GLN A 144 -18.52 1.52 5.10
N ALA A 145 -17.77 1.95 4.07
CA ALA A 145 -18.33 2.55 2.86
C ALA A 145 -19.32 1.61 2.17
N VAL A 146 -18.99 0.32 2.06
CA VAL A 146 -19.86 -0.72 1.49
C VAL A 146 -21.13 -0.91 2.32
N LEU A 147 -21.01 -0.94 3.65
CA LEU A 147 -22.17 -1.02 4.53
C LEU A 147 -23.11 0.19 4.33
N MET A 148 -22.55 1.39 4.23
CA MET A 148 -23.34 2.60 4.02
C MET A 148 -23.98 2.65 2.63
N SER A 149 -23.27 2.24 1.58
CA SER A 149 -23.83 2.17 0.23
C SER A 149 -24.97 1.15 0.13
N ASN A 150 -24.84 0.00 0.79
CA ASN A 150 -25.90 -1.01 0.81
C ASN A 150 -27.15 -0.47 1.51
N LYS A 151 -27.01 0.18 2.66
CA LYS A 151 -28.13 0.85 3.34
C LYS A 151 -28.75 1.94 2.48
N ALA A 152 -27.94 2.72 1.74
CA ALA A 152 -28.45 3.78 0.86
C ALA A 152 -29.31 3.18 -0.27
N ALA A 153 -28.87 2.06 -0.83
CA ALA A 153 -29.62 1.31 -1.83
C ALA A 153 -30.92 0.72 -1.26
N GLU A 154 -30.93 0.25 -0.01
CA GLU A 154 -32.15 -0.21 0.67
C GLU A 154 -33.17 0.91 0.80
N TYR A 155 -32.78 2.10 1.27
CA TYR A 155 -33.69 3.25 1.36
C TYR A 155 -34.27 3.65 0.00
N ALA A 156 -33.44 3.65 -1.05
CA ALA A 156 -33.91 3.94 -2.41
C ALA A 156 -34.92 2.89 -2.92
N ARG A 157 -34.71 1.60 -2.61
CA ARG A 157 -35.66 0.53 -2.95
C ARG A 157 -36.96 0.65 -2.19
N SER A 158 -36.91 0.88 -0.88
CA SER A 158 -38.12 1.07 -0.06
C SER A 158 -38.96 2.26 -0.54
N ALA A 159 -38.33 3.39 -0.90
CA ALA A 159 -39.03 4.54 -1.47
C ALA A 159 -39.71 4.25 -2.82
N ARG A 160 -39.21 3.24 -3.55
CA ARG A 160 -39.81 2.78 -4.81
C ARG A 160 -40.99 1.86 -4.58
N ASP A 161 -40.90 0.96 -3.61
CA ASP A 161 -41.97 0.00 -3.29
C ASP A 161 -43.17 0.68 -2.59
N ASP A 162 -42.95 1.80 -1.91
CA ASP A 162 -44.00 2.57 -1.21
C ASP A 162 -44.82 3.47 -2.16
N LYS A 163 -44.54 3.46 -3.47
CA LYS A 163 -45.38 4.14 -4.46
C LYS A 163 -46.63 3.30 -4.75
N PRO A 164 -47.85 3.80 -4.49
CA PRO A 164 -49.05 3.11 -4.98
C PRO A 164 -49.00 3.12 -6.52
N THR A 165 -49.00 1.93 -7.12
CA THR A 165 -49.24 1.76 -8.55
C THR A 165 -50.58 2.39 -8.93
N PRO A 166 -50.66 3.18 -10.01
CA PRO A 166 -51.94 3.71 -10.51
C PRO A 166 -52.88 2.60 -11.00
#